data_AF-A0A2K3LGI0-F1
#
_entry.id   AF-A0A2K3LGI0-F1
#
_cell.length_a   1.000
_cell.length_b   1.000
_cell.length_c   1.000
_cell.angle_alpha   90.00
_cell.angle_beta   90.00
_cell.angle_gamma   90.00
#
_symmetry.space_group_name_H-M   'P 1'
#
loop_
_entity.id
_entity.type
_entity.pdbx_description
1 polymer ?
#
loop_
_entity_poly.entity_id
_entity_poly.type
_entity_poly.pdbx_seq_one_letter_code
_entity_poly.pdbx_strand_id
1 'polypeptide(L)'
;MQGLVMERLQNSLEDEGKKKIIYLGDGNGDFCPSLKLKESDYLMPRMNFALSDLVSKNSNDIKANVHDWMDGEELENVLLHIINKANNIGKENNIVGPKIISNDCKLGTVSIDAHKIFPEAIAVPL
;
A
#
# COMPACT_ATOMS: atom_id res chain seq x y z
N MET A 1 -13.57 2.31 11.92
CA MET A 1 -12.22 2.67 11.45
C MET A 1 -11.47 1.39 11.07
N GLN A 2 -10.85 1.34 9.88
CA GLN A 2 -10.12 0.16 9.39
C GLN A 2 -8.94 -0.23 10.32
N GLY A 3 -8.35 0.72 11.03
CA GLY A 3 -7.27 0.44 11.99
C GLY A 3 -7.62 -0.53 13.13
N LEU A 4 -8.89 -0.61 13.57
CA LEU A 4 -9.30 -1.58 14.60
C LEU A 4 -9.38 -3.00 14.06
N VAL A 5 -9.71 -3.14 12.77
CA VAL A 5 -9.72 -4.45 12.10
C VAL A 5 -8.31 -4.98 11.98
N MET A 6 -7.34 -4.12 11.63
CA MET A 6 -5.93 -4.51 11.57
C MET A 6 -5.38 -4.99 12.91
N GLU A 7 -5.72 -4.33 14.02
CA GLU A 7 -5.30 -4.79 15.36
C GLU A 7 -5.85 -6.18 15.68
N ARG A 8 -7.14 -6.41 15.41
CA ARG A 8 -7.76 -7.71 15.64
C ARG A 8 -7.12 -8.81 14.78
N LEU A 9 -6.83 -8.50 13.51
CA LEU A 9 -6.13 -9.41 12.62
C LEU A 9 -4.73 -9.72 13.15
N GLN A 10 -3.94 -8.71 13.50
CA GLN A 10 -2.60 -8.91 14.03
C GLN A 10 -2.61 -9.80 15.28
N ASN A 11 -3.50 -9.53 16.24
CA ASN A 11 -3.64 -10.36 17.44
C ASN A 11 -4.01 -11.81 17.10
N SER A 12 -4.91 -12.02 16.13
CA SER A 12 -5.29 -13.38 15.69
C SER A 12 -4.15 -14.11 14.98
N LEU A 13 -3.23 -13.38 14.33
CA LEU A 13 -2.12 -13.96 13.57
C LEU A 13 -0.92 -14.30 14.47
N GLU A 14 -0.80 -13.63 15.62
CA GLU A 14 0.30 -13.87 16.58
C GLU A 14 0.27 -15.29 17.17
N ASP A 15 -0.91 -15.90 17.28
CA ASP A 15 -1.09 -17.27 17.77
C ASP A 15 -0.70 -18.36 16.74
N GLU A 16 -0.57 -17.99 15.46
CA GLU A 16 -0.38 -18.94 14.35
C GLU A 16 1.05 -18.90 13.74
N GLY A 17 2.01 -18.29 14.43
CA GLY A 17 3.41 -18.20 14.02
C GLY A 17 3.76 -16.95 13.20
N LYS A 18 4.89 -16.96 12.49
CA LYS A 18 5.40 -15.80 11.72
C LYS A 18 4.65 -15.64 10.39
N LYS A 19 3.38 -15.23 10.43
CA LYS A 19 2.64 -14.79 9.25
C LYS A 19 3.06 -13.37 8.86
N LYS A 20 3.03 -13.07 7.57
CA LYS A 20 3.28 -11.73 7.01
C LYS A 20 1.98 -11.17 6.44
N ILE A 21 1.77 -9.88 6.61
CA ILE A 21 0.62 -9.18 6.05
C ILE A 21 1.04 -8.49 4.75
N ILE A 22 0.19 -8.58 3.73
CA ILE A 22 0.27 -7.77 2.52
C ILE A 22 -0.99 -6.91 2.50
N TYR A 23 -0.84 -5.60 2.69
CA TYR A 23 -1.96 -4.67 2.75
C TYR A 23 -2.05 -3.87 1.44
N LEU A 24 -3.22 -3.87 0.80
CA LEU A 24 -3.50 -3.11 -0.41
C LEU A 24 -4.44 -1.96 -0.04
N GLY A 25 -4.16 -0.74 -0.53
CA GLY A 25 -5.03 0.40 -0.30
C GLY A 25 -4.76 1.55 -1.26
N ASP A 26 -5.70 2.48 -1.34
CA ASP A 26 -5.61 3.66 -2.21
C ASP A 26 -6.12 4.94 -1.52
N GLY A 27 -6.97 4.81 -0.50
CA GLY A 27 -7.67 5.93 0.13
C GLY A 27 -7.03 6.49 1.39
N ASN A 28 -7.51 7.65 1.83
CA ASN A 28 -7.12 8.27 3.11
C ASN A 28 -7.36 7.36 4.33
N GLY A 29 -8.43 6.55 4.28
CA GLY A 29 -8.79 5.62 5.36
C GLY A 29 -7.75 4.54 5.62
N ASP A 30 -6.91 4.27 4.62
CA ASP A 30 -5.90 3.22 4.64
C ASP A 30 -4.56 3.66 5.26
N PHE A 31 -4.37 4.96 5.50
CA PHE A 31 -3.10 5.44 6.06
C PHE A 31 -2.92 5.00 7.51
N CYS A 32 -3.94 5.14 8.36
CA CYS A 32 -3.90 4.70 9.75
C CYS A 32 -3.60 3.19 9.92
N PRO A 33 -4.26 2.26 9.21
CA PRO A 33 -3.89 0.84 9.27
C PRO A 33 -2.48 0.58 8.72
N SER A 34 -2.00 1.33 7.73
CA SER A 34 -0.64 1.19 7.19
C SER A 34 0.45 1.44 8.24
N LEU A 35 0.24 2.38 9.17
CA LEU A 35 1.16 2.67 10.28
C LEU A 35 1.31 1.51 11.28
N LYS A 36 0.37 0.56 11.28
CA LYS A 36 0.39 -0.59 12.21
C LYS A 36 1.17 -1.78 11.66
N LEU A 37 1.53 -1.76 10.38
CA LEU A 37 2.27 -2.84 9.74
C LEU A 37 3.69 -2.95 10.32
N LYS A 38 4.20 -4.18 10.41
CA LYS A 38 5.53 -4.49 10.94
C LYS A 38 6.57 -4.45 9.80
N GLU A 39 7.86 -4.43 10.13
CA GLU A 39 8.96 -4.45 9.14
C GLU A 39 8.95 -5.69 8.24
N SER A 40 8.36 -6.79 8.71
CA SER A 40 8.20 -8.03 7.95
C SER A 40 7.02 -8.01 6.97
N ASP A 41 6.15 -7.01 7.08
CA ASP A 41 4.93 -6.87 6.29
C ASP A 41 5.18 -6.04 5.03
N TYR A 42 4.18 -6.01 4.16
CA TYR A 42 4.20 -5.29 2.89
C TYR A 42 2.99 -4.36 2.78
N LEU A 43 3.24 -3.14 2.28
CA LEU A 43 2.22 -2.16 1.95
C LEU A 43 2.24 -1.91 0.45
N MET A 44 1.07 -1.98 -0.19
CA MET A 44 0.90 -1.79 -1.63
C MET A 44 -0.05 -0.62 -1.92
N PRO A 45 0.45 0.63 -1.87
CA PRO A 45 -0.38 1.80 -2.11
C PRO A 45 -0.61 2.00 -3.61
N ARG A 46 -1.85 2.28 -4.01
CA ARG A 46 -2.15 2.60 -5.41
C ARG A 46 -1.58 3.97 -5.77
N MET A 47 -0.78 4.02 -6.83
CA MET A 47 -0.12 5.23 -7.28
C MET A 47 -1.12 6.26 -7.80
N ASN A 48 -0.84 7.55 -7.56
CA ASN A 48 -1.72 8.69 -7.89
C ASN A 48 -3.03 8.75 -7.09
N PHE A 49 -3.11 8.01 -5.97
CA PHE A 49 -4.20 8.12 -5.01
C PHE A 49 -3.68 8.58 -3.64
N ALA A 50 -4.61 9.01 -2.79
CA ALA A 50 -4.34 9.62 -1.49
C ALA A 50 -3.36 8.83 -0.61
N LEU A 51 -3.47 7.50 -0.59
CA LEU A 51 -2.58 6.68 0.24
C LEU A 51 -1.11 6.80 -0.20
N SER A 52 -0.83 6.78 -1.51
CA SER A 52 0.53 6.86 -2.05
C SER A 52 1.20 8.20 -1.68
N ASP A 53 0.45 9.30 -1.74
CA ASP A 53 0.94 10.62 -1.30
C ASP A 53 1.22 10.67 0.20
N LEU A 54 0.32 10.12 1.01
CA LEU A 54 0.48 10.09 2.47
C LEU A 54 1.68 9.24 2.89
N VAL A 55 1.86 8.07 2.27
CA VAL A 55 3.02 7.20 2.50
C VAL A 55 4.31 7.92 2.11
N SER A 56 4.34 8.59 0.97
CA SER A 56 5.53 9.35 0.51
C SER A 56 5.91 10.49 1.46
N LYS A 57 4.92 11.20 2.01
CA LYS A 57 5.13 12.32 2.95
C LYS A 57 5.55 11.87 4.35
N ASN A 58 5.19 10.65 4.75
CA ASN A 58 5.42 10.11 6.10
C ASN A 58 6.25 8.82 6.03
N SER A 59 7.22 8.74 5.11
CA SER A 59 7.98 7.52 4.83
C SER A 59 8.72 6.97 6.05
N ASN A 60 9.18 7.85 6.95
CA ASN A 60 9.85 7.46 8.19
C ASN A 60 8.91 6.78 9.21
N ASP A 61 7.60 7.00 9.11
CA ASP A 61 6.61 6.40 10.02
C ASP A 61 6.11 5.04 9.52
N ILE A 62 6.37 4.72 8.24
CA ILE A 62 5.96 3.46 7.61
C ILE A 62 7.09 2.44 7.78
N LYS A 63 6.84 1.42 8.59
CA LYS A 63 7.80 0.34 8.85
C LYS A 63 7.79 -0.76 7.79
N ALA A 64 6.66 -0.96 7.13
CA ALA A 64 6.48 -2.03 6.14
C ALA A 64 7.29 -1.79 4.86
N ASN A 65 7.55 -2.87 4.13
CA ASN A 65 8.14 -2.78 2.79
C ASN A 65 7.09 -2.24 1.81
N VAL A 66 7.33 -1.07 1.25
CA VAL A 66 6.38 -0.38 0.36
C VAL A 66 6.62 -0.77 -1.09
N HIS A 67 5.54 -1.16 -1.78
CA HIS A 67 5.53 -1.52 -3.20
C HIS A 67 4.24 -1.04 -3.89
N ASP A 68 4.33 0.11 -4.54
CA ASP A 68 3.26 0.77 -5.28
C ASP A 68 2.83 0.03 -6.56
N TRP A 69 1.60 0.31 -7.01
CA TRP A 69 0.99 -0.24 -8.23
C TRP A 69 0.07 0.80 -8.89
N MET A 70 -0.01 0.83 -10.22
CA MET A 70 -0.91 1.74 -10.95
C MET A 70 -2.22 1.10 -11.39
N ASP A 71 -2.15 -0.11 -11.94
CA ASP A 71 -3.26 -0.82 -12.56
C ASP A 71 -3.27 -2.31 -12.18
N GLY A 72 -4.21 -3.07 -12.76
CA GLY A 72 -4.39 -4.48 -12.45
C GLY A 72 -3.21 -5.38 -12.87
N GLU A 73 -2.53 -5.05 -13.96
CA GLU A 73 -1.39 -5.83 -14.47
C GLU A 73 -0.17 -5.62 -13.58
N GLU A 74 0.12 -4.36 -13.21
CA GLU A 74 1.18 -4.07 -12.26
C GLU A 74 0.89 -4.65 -10.88
N LEU A 75 -0.36 -4.56 -10.41
CA LEU A 75 -0.78 -5.14 -9.15
C LEU A 75 -0.48 -6.66 -9.11
N GLU A 76 -0.85 -7.39 -10.16
CA GLU A 76 -0.56 -8.82 -10.28
C GLU A 76 0.94 -9.10 -10.22
N ASN A 77 1.72 -8.39 -11.03
CA ASN A 77 3.17 -8.56 -11.12
C ASN A 77 3.88 -8.31 -9.77
N VAL A 78 3.53 -7.21 -9.11
CA VAL A 78 4.12 -6.83 -7.80
C VAL A 78 3.70 -7.83 -6.72
N LEU A 79 2.42 -8.23 -6.69
CA LEU A 79 1.92 -9.18 -5.69
C LEU A 79 2.61 -10.55 -5.82
N LEU A 80 2.73 -11.07 -7.05
CA LEU A 80 3.45 -12.32 -7.31
C LEU A 80 4.92 -12.24 -6.91
N HIS A 81 5.58 -11.12 -7.21
CA HIS A 81 6.96 -10.88 -6.78
C HIS A 81 7.09 -10.95 -5.24
N ILE A 82 6.21 -10.26 -4.51
CA ILE A 82 6.21 -10.25 -3.04
C ILE A 82 5.97 -11.65 -2.46
N ILE A 83 4.99 -12.39 -2.98
CA ILE A 83 4.68 -13.75 -2.53
C ILE A 83 5.87 -14.69 -2.78
N ASN A 84 6.46 -14.64 -3.96
CA ASN A 84 7.63 -15.45 -4.30
C ASN A 84 8.83 -15.09 -3.42
N LYS A 85 9.09 -13.80 -3.21
CA LYS A 85 10.13 -13.34 -2.27
C LYS A 85 9.85 -13.84 -0.85
N ALA A 86 8.62 -13.73 -0.36
CA ALA A 86 8.23 -14.19 0.96
C ALA A 86 8.47 -15.70 1.17
N ASN A 87 8.22 -16.51 0.14
CA ASN A 87 8.42 -17.96 0.14
C ASN A 87 9.90 -18.38 0.00
N ASN A 88 10.72 -17.57 -0.69
CA ASN A 88 12.10 -17.89 -1.02
C ASN A 88 13.13 -17.44 0.03
N ILE A 89 12.74 -16.68 1.06
CA ILE A 89 13.62 -16.22 2.15
C ILE A 89 14.27 -17.38 2.95
N GLY A 90 13.87 -18.63 2.73
CA GLY A 90 14.51 -19.85 3.27
C GLY A 90 15.25 -20.73 2.25
N LYS A 91 15.37 -20.32 0.98
CA LYS A 91 15.95 -21.10 -0.13
C LYS A 91 16.88 -20.22 -0.97
N GLU A 92 17.94 -19.66 -0.38
CA GLU A 92 18.93 -18.96 -1.20
C GLU A 92 19.70 -19.95 -2.08
N ASN A 93 19.49 -19.85 -3.40
CA ASN A 93 20.51 -20.07 -4.43
C ASN A 93 20.13 -19.25 -5.68
N ASN A 94 20.72 -18.05 -5.78
CA ASN A 94 21.06 -17.30 -6.99
C ASN A 94 20.03 -17.25 -8.14
N ILE A 95 19.20 -16.20 -8.23
CA ILE A 95 18.82 -15.60 -9.52
C ILE A 95 18.70 -14.08 -9.37
N VAL A 96 19.46 -13.36 -10.21
CA VAL A 96 19.43 -11.92 -10.42
C VAL A 96 18.03 -11.49 -10.88
N GLY A 97 17.28 -10.81 -10.01
CA GLY A 97 16.01 -10.16 -10.33
C GLY A 97 16.21 -8.71 -10.79
N PRO A 98 15.23 -8.10 -11.49
CA PRO A 98 15.39 -6.81 -12.13
C PRO A 98 15.66 -5.73 -11.10
N LYS A 99 16.65 -4.89 -11.42
CA LYS A 99 17.07 -3.73 -10.65
C LYS A 99 15.86 -2.85 -10.34
N ILE A 100 15.46 -2.77 -9.07
CA ILE A 100 14.45 -1.83 -8.58
C ILE A 100 14.99 -0.44 -8.89
N ILE A 101 14.41 0.23 -9.89
CA ILE A 101 14.73 1.61 -10.20
C ILE A 101 13.99 2.43 -9.14
N SER A 102 14.76 2.92 -8.16
CA SER A 102 14.33 4.02 -7.31
C SER A 102 14.18 5.25 -8.21
N ASN A 103 12.95 5.54 -8.61
CA ASN A 103 12.63 6.81 -9.25
C ASN A 103 12.33 7.81 -8.14
N ASP A 104 13.25 8.75 -7.94
CA ASP A 104 13.03 9.93 -7.10
C ASP A 104 11.77 10.66 -7.57
N CYS A 105 10.74 10.70 -6.72
CA CYS A 105 9.47 11.36 -6.97
C CYS A 105 9.66 12.89 -7.13
N LYS A 106 10.00 13.34 -8.34
CA LYS A 106 9.98 14.77 -8.69
C LYS A 106 8.56 15.18 -9.07
N LEU A 107 7.83 15.69 -8.08
CA LEU A 107 6.52 16.31 -8.26
C LEU A 107 6.69 17.68 -8.94
N GLY A 108 6.36 17.77 -10.23
CA GLY A 108 6.17 19.04 -10.92
C GLY A 108 4.94 19.75 -10.36
N THR A 109 5.09 21.02 -9.99
CA THR A 109 4.01 21.85 -9.43
C THR A 109 2.99 22.15 -10.53
N VAL A 110 1.83 21.49 -10.50
CA VAL A 110 0.69 21.87 -11.33
C VAL A 110 -0.22 22.78 -10.51
N SER A 111 -0.34 24.03 -10.94
CA SER A 111 -1.26 25.01 -10.37
C SER A 111 -2.71 24.55 -10.59
N ILE A 112 -3.47 24.43 -9.50
CA ILE A 112 -4.87 24.00 -9.54
C ILE A 112 -5.73 25.24 -9.77
N ASP A 113 -6.36 25.34 -10.93
CA ASP A 113 -7.40 26.34 -11.19
C ASP A 113 -8.70 25.89 -10.50
N ALA A 114 -9.29 26.79 -9.73
CA ALA A 114 -10.43 26.50 -8.86
C ALA A 114 -11.75 26.52 -9.63
N HIS A 115 -12.68 25.66 -9.21
CA HIS A 115 -14.10 25.59 -9.57
C HIS A 115 -14.48 24.66 -10.73
N LYS A 116 -14.73 23.40 -10.39
CA LYS A 116 -15.88 22.68 -10.94
C LYS A 116 -16.78 22.26 -9.78
N ILE A 117 -17.97 22.86 -9.74
CA ILE A 117 -19.07 22.52 -8.85
C ILE A 117 -19.49 21.09 -9.15
N PHE A 118 -19.45 20.22 -8.13
CA PHE A 118 -20.01 18.88 -8.21
C PHE A 118 -21.55 18.96 -8.25
N PRO A 119 -22.24 18.14 -9.06
CA PRO A 119 -23.70 18.13 -9.08
C PRO A 119 -24.26 17.59 -7.76
N GLU A 120 -25.32 18.23 -7.28
CA GLU A 120 -26.01 17.89 -6.04
C GLU A 120 -26.83 16.59 -6.22
N ALA A 121 -26.73 15.69 -5.25
CA ALA A 121 -27.37 14.38 -5.30
C ALA A 121 -28.89 14.48 -5.12
N ILE A 122 -29.64 13.77 -5.97
CA ILE A 122 -31.11 13.72 -5.92
C ILE A 122 -31.55 12.65 -4.91
N ALA A 123 -32.44 13.01 -3.99
CA ALA A 123 -33.02 12.07 -3.03
C ALA A 123 -34.08 11.17 -3.68
N VAL A 124 -34.05 9.88 -3.31
CA VAL A 124 -35.02 8.87 -3.77
C VAL A 124 -36.22 8.84 -2.81
N PRO A 125 -37.48 8.79 -3.29
CA PRO A 125 -38.65 8.68 -2.42
C PRO A 125 -38.74 7.31 -1.74
N LEU A 126 -39.24 7.31 -0.50
CA LEU A 126 -39.61 6.13 0.29
C LEU A 126 -40.84 5.41 -0.29
#